data_AF-A0A327JB76-F1
#
_entry.id   AF-A0A327JB76-F1
#
_cell.length_a   1.000
_cell.length_b   1.000
_cell.length_c   1.000
_cell.angle_alpha   90.00
_cell.angle_beta   90.00
_cell.angle_gamma   90.00
#
_symmetry.space_group_name_H-M   'P 1'
#
loop_
_entity.id
_entity.type
_entity.pdbx_description
1 polymer ?
#
loop_
_entity_poly.entity_id
_entity_poly.type
_entity_poly.pdbx_seq_one_letter_code
_entity_poly.pdbx_strand_id
1 'polypeptide(L)' 'MVVINMFEIVELKKQIQENFGVKLHVHDACYMQSFSFDNKASDELVEFITNYFKSQKYQVIFSPDGLYFHLEELK' A
#
# COMPACT_ATOMS: atom_id res chain seq x y z
N MET A 1 2.08 10.64 10.35
CA MET A 1 2.86 9.44 9.95
C MET A 1 1.95 8.25 10.18
N VAL A 2 1.46 7.63 9.11
CA VAL A 2 0.44 6.59 9.22
C VAL A 2 1.09 5.23 9.32
N VAL A 3 0.64 4.44 10.29
CA VAL A 3 1.04 3.04 10.49
C VAL A 3 -0.24 2.24 10.63
N ILE A 4 -0.44 1.27 9.75
CA ILE A 4 -1.54 0.33 9.83
C ILE A 4 -1.09 -0.93 10.58
N ASN A 5 -2.04 -1.58 11.24
CA ASN A 5 -1.74 -2.73 12.09
C ASN A 5 -1.56 -4.02 11.27
N MET A 6 -1.05 -5.07 11.92
CA MET A 6 -0.79 -6.37 11.29
C MET A 6 -2.02 -7.01 10.62
N PHE A 7 -3.22 -6.83 11.17
CA PHE A 7 -4.45 -7.42 10.58
C PHE A 7 -4.82 -6.72 9.27
N GLU A 8 -4.73 -5.39 9.23
CA GLU A 8 -4.95 -4.61 8.01
C GLU A 8 -3.93 -4.97 6.93
N ILE A 9 -2.66 -5.14 7.32
CA ILE A 9 -1.59 -5.57 6.42
C ILE A 9 -1.90 -6.95 5.82
N VAL A 10 -2.34 -7.91 6.64
CA VAL A 10 -2.67 -9.26 6.20
C VAL A 10 -3.87 -9.25 5.25
N GLU A 11 -4.90 -8.45 5.56
CA GLU A 11 -6.07 -8.31 4.71
C GLU A 11 -5.72 -7.67 3.36
N LEU A 12 -4.96 -6.57 3.38
CA LEU A 12 -4.49 -5.90 2.16
C LEU A 12 -3.66 -6.84 1.29
N LYS A 13 -2.72 -7.58 1.89
CA LYS A 13 -1.91 -8.59 1.18
C LYS A 13 -2.79 -9.62 0.50
N LYS A 14 -3.80 -10.13 1.22
CA LYS A 14 -4.73 -11.12 0.70
C LYS A 14 -5.51 -10.55 -0.49
N GLN A 15 -6.11 -9.38 -0.35
CA GLN A 15 -6.91 -8.78 -1.43
C GLN A 15 -6.06 -8.46 -2.67
N ILE A 16 -4.84 -7.94 -2.51
CA ILE A 16 -3.94 -7.68 -3.64
C ILE A 16 -3.55 -8.99 -4.35
N GLN A 17 -3.21 -10.02 -3.58
CA GLN A 17 -2.85 -11.33 -4.14
C GLN A 17 -4.03 -11.98 -4.88
N GLU A 18 -5.25 -11.92 -4.33
CA GLU A 18 -6.43 -12.53 -4.93
C GLU A 18 -6.91 -11.80 -6.19
N ASN A 19 -6.87 -10.46 -6.21
CA ASN A 19 -7.38 -9.67 -7.33
C ASN A 19 -6.36 -9.43 -8.45
N PHE A 20 -5.06 -9.34 -8.11
CA PHE A 20 -4.01 -8.94 -9.05
C PHE A 20 -2.90 -9.99 -9.20
N GLY A 21 -2.84 -11.01 -8.35
CA GLY A 21 -1.76 -11.99 -8.36
C GLY A 21 -0.39 -11.43 -7.93
N VAL A 22 -0.37 -10.22 -7.34
CA VAL A 22 0.85 -9.50 -6.97
C VAL A 22 1.15 -9.67 -5.49
N LYS A 23 2.44 -9.85 -5.17
CA LYS A 23 2.93 -9.91 -3.79
C LYS A 23 3.24 -8.52 -3.25
N LEU A 24 2.63 -8.18 -2.11
CA LEU A 24 2.93 -6.96 -1.35
C LEU A 24 4.00 -7.25 -0.28
N HIS A 25 5.11 -6.52 -0.35
CA HIS A 25 6.16 -6.53 0.68
C HIS A 25 5.94 -5.38 1.66
N VAL A 26 6.30 -5.60 2.92
CA VAL A 26 6.08 -4.65 4.03
C VAL A 26 7.42 -4.33 4.65
N HIS A 27 7.70 -3.05 4.79
CA HIS A 27 8.91 -2.51 5.40
C HIS A 27 8.50 -1.67 6.61
N ASP A 28 8.72 -2.22 7.80
CA ASP A 28 8.31 -1.63 9.09
C ASP A 28 9.53 -1.27 9.96
N ALA A 29 10.60 -0.75 9.36
CA ALA A 29 11.86 -0.45 10.05
C ALA A 29 12.00 1.05 10.38
N CYS A 30 12.45 1.33 11.61
CA CYS A 30 12.84 2.56 12.35
C CYS A 30 12.43 3.99 11.92
N TYR A 31 11.91 4.24 10.71
CA TYR A 31 11.58 5.59 10.24
C TYR A 31 10.22 5.70 9.56
N MET A 32 9.71 4.66 8.89
CA MET A 32 8.39 4.69 8.25
C MET A 32 7.91 3.31 7.84
N GLN A 33 6.61 3.05 8.09
CA GLN A 33 5.94 1.93 7.46
C GLN A 33 5.73 2.23 5.98
N SER A 34 6.32 1.41 5.13
CA SER A 34 6.23 1.51 3.68
C SER A 34 6.04 0.15 3.07
N PHE A 35 5.63 0.16 1.80
CA PHE A 35 5.21 -1.02 1.09
C PHE A 35 5.87 -1.05 -0.27
N SER A 36 6.12 -2.25 -0.80
CA SER A 36 6.69 -2.40 -2.12
C SER A 36 6.19 -3.62 -2.88
N PHE A 37 6.44 -3.62 -4.18
CA PHE A 37 6.12 -4.71 -5.11
C PHE A 37 7.38 -5.23 -5.81
N ASP A 38 7.34 -6.48 -6.28
CA ASP A 38 8.42 -7.05 -7.10
C ASP A 38 8.51 -6.38 -8.49
N ASN A 39 7.39 -5.88 -9.00
CA ASN A 39 7.27 -5.20 -10.29
C ASN A 39 6.46 -3.91 -10.12
N LYS A 40 6.58 -2.99 -11.08
CA LYS A 40 5.83 -1.74 -11.08
C LYS A 40 4.33 -2.02 -10.96
N ALA A 41 3.67 -1.33 -10.03
CA ALA A 41 2.22 -1.41 -9.87
C ALA A 41 1.50 -0.95 -11.15
N SER A 42 0.49 -1.71 -11.57
CA SER A 42 -0.42 -1.31 -12.65
C SER A 42 -1.35 -0.18 -12.19
N ASP A 43 -1.91 0.57 -13.13
CA ASP A 43 -2.84 1.66 -12.82
C ASP A 43 -4.07 1.16 -12.03
N GLU A 44 -4.55 -0.05 -12.35
CA GLU A 44 -5.65 -0.70 -11.62
C GLU A 44 -5.29 -1.03 -10.16
N LEU A 45 -4.06 -1.48 -9.90
CA LEU A 45 -3.57 -1.76 -8.55
C LEU A 45 -3.40 -0.45 -7.74
N VAL A 46 -2.89 0.59 -8.39
CA VAL A 46 -2.76 1.94 -7.79
C VAL A 46 -4.13 2.48 -7.40
N GLU A 47 -5.13 2.38 -8.27
CA GLU A 47 -6.50 2.82 -8.00
C GLU A 47 -7.13 2.02 -6.86
N PHE A 48 -6.96 0.69 -6.87
CA PHE A 48 -7.45 -0.19 -5.81
C PHE A 48 -6.89 0.20 -4.43
N ILE A 49 -5.57 0.37 -4.31
CA ILE A 49 -4.92 0.71 -3.04
C ILE A 49 -5.34 2.11 -2.58
N THR A 50 -5.41 3.06 -3.52
CA THR A 50 -5.87 4.42 -3.24
C THR A 50 -7.29 4.42 -2.67
N ASN A 51 -8.20 3.65 -3.28
CA ASN A 51 -9.58 3.54 -2.81
C ASN A 51 -9.71 2.79 -1.48
N TYR A 52 -8.90 1.75 -1.26
CA TYR A 52 -8.85 1.00 0.00
C TYR A 52 -8.58 1.94 1.18
N PHE A 53 -7.59 2.81 1.05
CA PHE A 53 -7.17 3.73 2.11
C PHE A 53 -7.96 5.05 2.16
N LYS A 54 -8.62 5.43 1.07
CA LYS A 54 -9.49 6.62 1.05
C LYS A 54 -10.61 6.55 2.08
N SER A 55 -11.20 5.37 2.27
CA SER A 55 -12.24 5.13 3.30
C SER A 55 -11.73 5.35 4.72
N GLN A 56 -10.41 5.23 4.93
CA GLN A 56 -9.74 5.41 6.21
C GLN A 56 -9.16 6.82 6.39
N LYS A 57 -9.42 7.75 5.46
CA LYS A 57 -8.85 9.10 5.43
C LYS A 57 -7.32 9.12 5.37
N TYR A 58 -6.72 8.12 4.73
CA TYR A 58 -5.29 8.12 4.44
C TYR A 58 -5.03 8.40 2.96
N GLN A 59 -3.97 9.16 2.71
CA GLN A 59 -3.45 9.43 1.38
C GLN A 59 -2.37 8.41 1.06
N VAL A 60 -2.44 7.81 -0.13
CA VAL A 60 -1.44 6.87 -0.63
C VAL A 60 -0.46 7.62 -1.51
N ILE A 61 0.83 7.55 -1.19
CA ILE A 61 1.90 8.21 -1.93
C ILE A 61 2.79 7.16 -2.59
N PHE A 62 2.67 7.03 -3.91
CA PHE A 62 3.54 6.16 -4.70
C PHE A 62 4.85 6.85 -5.07
N SER A 63 5.94 6.06 -5.13
CA SER A 63 7.20 6.48 -5.74
C SER A 63 7.01 6.72 -7.25
N PRO A 64 7.83 7.58 -7.89
CA PRO A 64 7.75 7.82 -9.34
C PRO A 64 7.92 6.56 -10.19
N ASP A 65 8.69 5.58 -9.71
CA ASP A 65 8.89 4.28 -10.34
C ASP A 65 7.71 3.31 -10.15
N GLY A 66 6.79 3.59 -9.22
CA GLY A 66 5.62 2.77 -8.92
C GLY A 66 5.92 1.43 -8.24
N LEU A 67 7.13 1.25 -7.70
CA LEU A 67 7.52 0.05 -6.95
C LEU A 67 7.26 0.19 -5.45
N TYR A 68 7.17 1.41 -4.94
CA TYR A 68 7.01 1.69 -3.52
C TYR A 68 5.81 2.60 -3.27
N PHE A 69 5.20 2.45 -2.09
CA PHE A 69 4.28 3.45 -1.57
C PHE A 69 4.35 3.54 -0.05
N HIS A 70 3.89 4.66 0.48
CA HIS A 70 3.67 4.87 1.91
C HIS A 70 2.36 5.64 2.12
N LEU A 71 1.94 5.72 3.39
CA LEU A 71 0.70 6.36 3.79
C LEU A 71 0.96 7.67 4.55
N GLU A 72 0.17 8.68 4.22
CA GLU A 72 0.12 9.96 4.92
C GLU A 72 -1.32 10.26 5.38
N GLU A 73 -1.48 11.15 6.37
CA GLU A 73 -2.81 11.60 6.80
C GLU A 73 -3.38 12.54 5.74
N LEU A 74 -4.66 12.39 5.36
CA LEU A 74 -5.33 13.43 4.58
C LEU A 74 -5.37 14.71 5.40
N LYS A 75 -4.71 15.77 4.91
CA LYS A 75 -4.85 17.12 5.45
C LYS A 75 -6.18 17.76 5.10
#